data_AF-A0A7S3FPZ6-F1
#
_entry.id   AF-A0A7S3FPZ6-F1
#
_cell.length_a   1.000
_cell.length_b   1.000
_cell.length_c   1.000
_cell.angle_alpha   90.00
_cell.angle_beta   90.00
_cell.angle_gamma   90.00
#
_symmetry.space_group_name_H-M   'P 1'
#
loop_
_entity.id
_entity.type
_entity.pdbx_description
1 polymer ?
#
loop_
_entity_poly.entity_id
_entity_poly.type
_entity_poly.pdbx_seq_one_letter_code
_entity_poly.pdbx_strand_id
1 'polypeptide(L)'
;DVISLAPGEPDFATPERVARAGGLAIEEGRTKYSPNAGIADLREAIVAKLERENGITGLSPTDSVVVTNGAKQAIAETILAACSPGDEVVVPSPYWVSYPEMARLAGADPVVVRTRLEDNFLLTPEGLEGALTEKSRVLILCSPSNPTGAVYTKAQLAALARVACRHPRLLVISDEIYEHIYYGGEDPFPSSFASCGVPGAAERTVTVNGFSKSFAMTGWRVGYLAGPAPIAKAAAKVQSQFTSGA
;
A
#
# COMPACT_ATOMS: atom_id res chain seq x y z
N ASP A 1 2.32 22.79 -29.22
CA ASP A 1 2.40 21.41 -28.74
C ASP A 1 2.91 21.43 -27.30
N VAL A 2 2.43 20.54 -26.44
CA VAL A 2 2.73 20.53 -24.98
C VAL A 2 3.34 19.18 -24.61
N ILE A 3 4.58 19.19 -24.11
CA ILE A 3 5.22 18.00 -23.54
C ILE A 3 4.76 17.87 -22.08
N SER A 4 4.00 16.83 -21.77
CA SER A 4 3.51 16.56 -20.41
C SER A 4 4.46 15.64 -19.66
N LEU A 5 5.02 16.12 -18.55
CA LEU A 5 5.85 15.34 -17.60
C LEU A 5 5.18 15.24 -16.21
N ALA A 6 3.86 15.41 -16.16
CA ALA A 6 3.09 15.51 -14.91
C ALA A 6 2.48 14.18 -14.41
N PRO A 7 1.78 13.39 -15.25
CA PRO A 7 1.14 12.16 -14.78
C PRO A 7 2.16 11.01 -14.63
N GLY A 8 2.13 10.32 -13.50
CA GLY A 8 2.90 9.09 -13.28
C GLY A 8 2.20 7.85 -13.84
N GLU A 9 1.82 7.91 -15.12
CA GLU A 9 1.17 6.84 -15.87
C GLU A 9 2.17 6.20 -16.85
N PRO A 10 2.29 4.86 -16.90
CA PRO A 10 3.09 4.19 -17.92
C PRO A 10 2.55 4.47 -19.32
N ASP A 11 3.43 4.66 -20.29
CA ASP A 11 3.11 4.86 -21.72
C ASP A 11 2.89 3.55 -22.49
N PHE A 12 2.98 2.41 -21.80
CA PHE A 12 2.65 1.09 -22.34
C PHE A 12 1.14 0.85 -22.39
N ALA A 13 0.69 0.06 -23.36
CA ALA A 13 -0.65 -0.51 -23.32
C ALA A 13 -0.76 -1.60 -22.24
N THR A 14 -1.98 -1.81 -21.71
CA THR A 14 -2.27 -3.00 -20.88
C THR A 14 -1.86 -4.28 -21.65
N PRO A 15 -1.16 -5.25 -21.00
CA PRO A 15 -0.74 -6.48 -21.66
C PRO A 15 -1.91 -7.19 -22.35
N GLU A 16 -1.69 -7.65 -23.59
CA GLU A 16 -2.76 -8.20 -24.44
C GLU A 16 -3.56 -9.32 -23.76
N ARG A 17 -2.88 -10.23 -23.06
CA ARG A 17 -3.54 -11.32 -22.31
C ARG A 17 -4.54 -10.80 -21.26
N VAL A 18 -4.24 -9.67 -20.62
CA VAL A 18 -5.09 -9.05 -19.61
C VAL A 18 -6.27 -8.35 -20.26
N ALA A 19 -6.02 -7.60 -21.34
CA ALA A 19 -7.08 -6.96 -22.13
C ALA A 19 -8.07 -8.00 -22.67
N ARG A 20 -7.58 -9.13 -23.22
CA ARG A 20 -8.40 -10.25 -23.66
C ARG A 20 -9.21 -10.88 -22.52
N ALA A 21 -8.60 -11.07 -21.34
CA ALA A 21 -9.32 -11.59 -20.18
C ALA A 21 -10.47 -10.67 -19.73
N GLY A 22 -10.26 -9.35 -19.77
CA GLY A 22 -11.33 -8.37 -19.52
C GLY A 22 -12.44 -8.44 -20.58
N GLY A 23 -12.09 -8.59 -21.86
CA GLY A 23 -13.05 -8.79 -22.94
C GLY A 23 -13.90 -10.06 -22.77
N LEU A 24 -13.24 -11.18 -22.49
CA LEU A 24 -13.92 -12.46 -22.24
C LEU A 24 -14.86 -12.39 -21.03
N ALA A 25 -14.47 -11.70 -19.95
CA ALA A 25 -15.35 -11.52 -18.80
C ALA A 25 -16.66 -10.79 -19.17
N ILE A 26 -16.60 -9.84 -20.10
CA ILE A 26 -17.79 -9.14 -20.62
C ILE A 26 -18.63 -10.10 -21.48
N GLU A 27 -17.99 -10.82 -22.41
CA GLU A 27 -18.66 -11.79 -23.29
C GLU A 27 -19.38 -12.91 -22.52
N GLU A 28 -18.78 -13.38 -21.42
CA GLU A 28 -19.35 -14.39 -20.53
C GLU A 28 -20.39 -13.82 -19.55
N GLY A 29 -20.67 -12.51 -19.58
CA GLY A 29 -21.66 -11.88 -18.72
C GLY A 29 -21.25 -11.76 -17.24
N ARG A 30 -19.94 -11.71 -16.94
CA ARG A 30 -19.39 -11.48 -15.58
C ARG A 30 -19.55 -10.01 -15.15
N THR A 31 -20.79 -9.52 -15.14
CA THR A 31 -21.14 -8.11 -14.95
C THR A 31 -22.11 -7.87 -13.80
N LYS A 32 -22.28 -8.86 -12.91
CA LYS A 32 -23.10 -8.78 -11.70
C LYS A 32 -22.23 -8.40 -10.50
N TYR A 33 -22.87 -8.12 -9.37
CA TYR A 33 -22.15 -7.83 -8.14
C TYR A 33 -21.17 -8.96 -7.78
N SER A 34 -19.92 -8.58 -7.53
CA SER A 34 -18.90 -9.41 -6.91
C SER A 34 -19.06 -9.38 -5.38
N PRO A 35 -18.45 -10.32 -4.64
CA PRO A 35 -18.29 -10.17 -3.20
C PRO A 35 -17.58 -8.85 -2.87
N ASN A 36 -18.03 -8.16 -1.82
CA ASN A 36 -17.50 -6.83 -1.47
C ASN A 36 -15.97 -6.78 -1.28
N ALA A 37 -15.34 -7.85 -0.79
CA ALA A 37 -13.88 -7.90 -0.63
C ALA A 37 -13.11 -8.27 -1.92
N GLY A 38 -13.82 -8.54 -3.01
CA GLY A 38 -13.28 -9.12 -4.25
C GLY A 38 -13.57 -10.62 -4.39
N ILE A 39 -13.53 -11.11 -5.62
CA ILE A 39 -13.71 -12.54 -5.94
C ILE A 39 -12.63 -13.41 -5.27
N ALA A 40 -12.96 -14.66 -4.96
CA ALA A 40 -12.07 -15.58 -4.25
C ALA A 40 -10.75 -15.81 -5.01
N ASP A 41 -10.84 -16.17 -6.29
CA ASP A 41 -9.68 -16.49 -7.15
C ASP A 41 -8.65 -15.34 -7.18
N LEU A 42 -9.10 -14.08 -7.22
CA LEU A 42 -8.20 -12.93 -7.23
C LEU A 42 -7.49 -12.76 -5.88
N ARG A 43 -8.20 -12.94 -4.76
CA ARG A 43 -7.60 -12.84 -3.43
C ARG A 43 -6.61 -13.97 -3.17
N GLU A 44 -6.90 -15.18 -3.63
CA GLU A 44 -5.97 -16.31 -3.60
C GLU A 44 -4.73 -16.03 -4.44
N ALA A 45 -4.90 -15.50 -5.65
CA ALA A 45 -3.78 -15.10 -6.51
C ALA A 45 -2.92 -13.99 -5.88
N ILE A 46 -3.54 -13.03 -5.18
CA ILE A 46 -2.83 -11.99 -4.43
C ILE A 46 -2.00 -12.60 -3.30
N VAL A 47 -2.56 -13.48 -2.47
CA VAL A 47 -1.80 -14.14 -1.40
C VAL A 47 -0.64 -14.95 -1.97
N ALA A 48 -0.89 -15.75 -3.02
CA ALA A 48 0.16 -16.52 -3.66
C ALA A 48 1.28 -15.65 -4.27
N LYS A 49 0.94 -14.46 -4.78
CA LYS A 49 1.92 -13.46 -5.24
C LYS A 49 2.73 -12.90 -4.07
N LEU A 50 2.07 -12.49 -2.99
CA LEU A 50 2.74 -11.92 -1.82
C LEU A 50 3.68 -12.92 -1.15
N GLU A 51 3.32 -14.20 -1.11
CA GLU A 51 4.20 -15.27 -0.64
C GLU A 51 5.39 -15.47 -1.57
N ARG A 52 5.15 -15.61 -2.88
CA ARG A 52 6.18 -15.90 -3.88
C ARG A 52 7.20 -14.77 -4.04
N GLU A 53 6.73 -13.52 -4.08
CA GLU A 53 7.55 -12.38 -4.49
C GLU A 53 7.99 -11.52 -3.31
N ASN A 54 7.16 -11.42 -2.27
CA ASN A 54 7.42 -10.55 -1.13
C ASN A 54 7.79 -11.34 0.13
N GLY A 55 7.67 -12.68 0.13
CA GLY A 55 7.92 -13.52 1.30
C GLY A 55 6.94 -13.29 2.45
N ILE A 56 5.76 -12.72 2.17
CA ILE A 56 4.72 -12.47 3.18
C ILE A 56 3.85 -13.70 3.28
N THR A 57 4.01 -14.46 4.36
CA THR A 57 3.31 -15.73 4.58
C THR A 57 2.21 -15.62 5.63
N GLY A 58 1.24 -16.54 5.60
CA GLY A 58 0.23 -16.68 6.65
C GLY A 58 -0.95 -15.71 6.55
N LEU A 59 -1.12 -15.05 5.39
CA LEU A 59 -2.31 -14.27 5.07
C LEU A 59 -3.46 -15.21 4.71
N SER A 60 -4.63 -15.00 5.31
CA SER A 60 -5.87 -15.65 4.87
C SER A 60 -6.41 -14.88 3.66
N PRO A 61 -6.59 -15.50 2.46
CA PRO A 61 -7.24 -14.83 1.33
C PRO A 61 -8.62 -14.29 1.70
N THR A 62 -9.32 -14.98 2.62
CA THR A 62 -10.66 -14.60 3.07
C THR A 62 -10.66 -13.41 4.01
N ASP A 63 -9.75 -13.41 4.99
CA ASP A 63 -9.80 -12.49 6.12
C ASP A 63 -8.81 -11.33 6.02
N SER A 64 -7.74 -11.49 5.24
CA SER A 64 -6.57 -10.60 5.24
C SER A 64 -6.44 -9.77 3.97
N VAL A 65 -7.24 -10.02 2.93
CA VAL A 65 -7.14 -9.34 1.63
C VAL A 65 -8.46 -8.68 1.24
N VAL A 66 -8.39 -7.42 0.80
CA VAL A 66 -9.51 -6.68 0.22
C VAL A 66 -9.06 -6.08 -1.11
N VAL A 67 -9.76 -6.42 -2.19
CA VAL A 67 -9.60 -5.82 -3.51
C VAL A 67 -10.39 -4.51 -3.53
N THR A 68 -9.78 -3.47 -4.09
CA THR A 68 -10.27 -2.08 -4.07
C THR A 68 -10.15 -1.44 -5.46
N ASN A 69 -10.82 -0.30 -5.67
CA ASN A 69 -10.80 0.47 -6.92
C ASN A 69 -9.47 1.24 -7.12
N GLY A 70 -8.37 0.49 -7.15
CA GLY A 70 -6.99 0.94 -7.18
C GLY A 70 -6.42 1.24 -5.78
N ALA A 71 -5.09 1.22 -5.68
CA ALA A 71 -4.36 1.40 -4.41
C ALA A 71 -4.72 2.67 -3.63
N LYS A 72 -5.17 3.73 -4.31
CA LYS A 72 -5.67 4.96 -3.66
C LYS A 72 -6.81 4.66 -2.67
N GLN A 73 -7.77 3.81 -3.05
CA GLN A 73 -8.88 3.43 -2.18
C GLN A 73 -8.38 2.56 -1.02
N ALA A 74 -7.50 1.59 -1.29
CA ALA A 74 -6.90 0.75 -0.25
C ALA A 74 -6.24 1.57 0.89
N ILE A 75 -5.49 2.62 0.55
CA ILE A 75 -4.84 3.49 1.55
C ILE A 75 -5.87 4.30 2.33
N ALA A 76 -6.82 4.92 1.62
CA ALA A 76 -7.87 5.72 2.25
C ALA A 76 -8.73 4.89 3.21
N GLU A 77 -9.15 3.69 2.80
CA GLU A 77 -9.95 2.78 3.63
C GLU A 77 -9.16 2.26 4.82
N THR A 78 -7.86 2.00 4.64
CA THR A 78 -7.00 1.61 5.77
C THR A 78 -6.91 2.73 6.80
N ILE A 79 -6.74 3.97 6.38
CA ILE A 79 -6.69 5.14 7.27
C ILE A 79 -8.06 5.32 7.97
N LEU A 80 -9.17 5.29 7.23
CA LEU A 80 -10.53 5.39 7.79
C LEU A 80 -10.85 4.27 8.77
N ALA A 81 -10.36 3.05 8.52
CA ALA A 81 -10.56 1.91 9.40
C ALA A 81 -9.65 1.96 10.65
N ALA A 82 -8.48 2.58 10.55
CA ALA A 82 -7.48 2.59 11.62
C ALA A 82 -7.59 3.80 12.54
N CYS A 83 -7.90 4.98 12.00
CA CYS A 83 -7.80 6.26 12.71
C CYS A 83 -9.12 6.69 13.37
N SER A 84 -8.99 7.34 14.52
CA SER A 84 -10.05 8.13 15.16
C SER A 84 -9.73 9.63 15.07
N PRO A 85 -10.70 10.53 15.28
CA PRO A 85 -10.43 11.96 15.30
C PRO A 85 -9.30 12.35 16.27
N GLY A 86 -8.31 13.08 15.78
CA GLY A 86 -7.13 13.50 16.53
C GLY A 86 -6.03 12.45 16.70
N ASP A 87 -6.17 11.24 16.12
CA ASP A 87 -5.02 10.34 15.91
C ASP A 87 -4.04 10.97 14.89
N GLU A 88 -2.78 10.56 14.94
CA GLU A 88 -1.74 11.08 14.05
C GLU A 88 -1.36 10.07 12.97
N VAL A 89 -1.20 10.57 11.74
CA VAL A 89 -0.67 9.82 10.59
C VAL A 89 0.70 10.38 10.22
N VAL A 90 1.75 9.62 10.48
CA VAL A 90 3.14 9.98 10.21
C VAL A 90 3.47 9.75 8.73
N VAL A 91 3.91 10.80 8.04
CA VAL A 91 4.21 10.79 6.60
C VAL A 91 5.60 11.40 6.33
N PRO A 92 6.58 10.60 5.88
CA PRO A 92 7.88 11.12 5.45
C PRO A 92 7.74 12.00 4.21
N SER A 93 8.37 13.18 4.17
CA SER A 93 8.40 14.06 2.99
C SER A 93 9.77 14.06 2.32
N PRO A 94 9.88 14.05 0.98
CA PRO A 94 8.78 14.26 0.01
C PRO A 94 7.82 13.06 -0.11
N TYR A 95 6.52 13.34 -0.23
CA TYR A 95 5.46 12.33 -0.24
C TYR A 95 4.55 12.43 -1.46
N TRP A 96 3.80 11.37 -1.75
CA TRP A 96 2.68 11.43 -2.66
C TRP A 96 1.55 12.28 -2.09
N VAL A 97 1.11 13.26 -2.89
CA VAL A 97 0.24 14.38 -2.49
C VAL A 97 -1.01 14.00 -1.71
N SER A 98 -1.54 12.79 -1.89
CA SER A 98 -2.80 12.39 -1.26
C SER A 98 -2.67 11.90 0.18
N TYR A 99 -1.49 11.47 0.66
CA TYR A 99 -1.39 10.87 2.00
C TYR A 99 -1.85 11.81 3.12
N PRO A 100 -1.40 13.09 3.21
CA PRO A 100 -1.85 13.98 4.28
C PRO A 100 -3.33 14.31 4.18
N GLU A 101 -3.87 14.44 2.97
CA GLU A 101 -5.28 14.75 2.77
C GLU A 101 -6.19 13.58 3.18
N MET A 102 -5.78 12.34 2.93
CA MET A 102 -6.50 11.16 3.41
C MET A 102 -6.53 11.09 4.95
N ALA A 103 -5.45 11.48 5.62
CA ALA A 103 -5.44 11.59 7.07
C ALA A 103 -6.48 12.61 7.54
N ARG A 104 -6.48 13.82 6.96
CA ARG A 104 -7.46 14.86 7.31
C ARG A 104 -8.90 14.45 7.05
N LEU A 105 -9.18 13.74 5.94
CA LEU A 105 -10.51 13.21 5.64
C LEU A 105 -11.00 12.19 6.68
N ALA A 106 -10.09 11.47 7.33
CA ALA A 106 -10.41 10.58 8.44
C ALA A 106 -10.50 11.29 9.81
N GLY A 107 -10.36 12.62 9.85
CA GLY A 107 -10.29 13.40 11.09
C GLY A 107 -8.96 13.27 11.83
N ALA A 108 -7.95 12.67 11.21
CA ALA A 108 -6.61 12.49 11.77
C ALA A 108 -5.68 13.65 11.39
N ASP A 109 -4.65 13.86 12.20
CA ASP A 109 -3.65 14.91 12.02
C ASP A 109 -2.43 14.35 11.25
N PRO A 110 -2.08 14.89 10.07
CA PRO A 110 -0.88 14.47 9.37
C PRO A 110 0.38 15.06 10.04
N VAL A 111 1.26 14.17 10.51
CA VAL A 111 2.57 14.52 11.08
C VAL A 111 3.63 14.31 10.00
N VAL A 112 4.08 15.40 9.40
CA VAL A 112 5.06 15.35 8.30
C VAL A 112 6.49 15.30 8.86
N VAL A 113 7.24 14.27 8.47
CA VAL A 113 8.66 14.12 8.85
C VAL A 113 9.54 14.47 7.66
N ARG A 114 10.26 15.59 7.75
CA ARG A 114 11.12 16.04 6.64
C ARG A 114 12.38 15.19 6.55
N THR A 115 12.51 14.40 5.49
CA THR A 115 13.74 13.67 5.18
C THR A 115 14.72 14.56 4.42
N ARG A 116 15.97 14.10 4.29
CA ARG A 116 17.07 14.89 3.74
C ARG A 116 17.65 14.19 2.51
N LEU A 117 18.21 14.98 1.59
CA LEU A 117 18.87 14.46 0.40
C LEU A 117 20.05 13.55 0.76
N GLU A 118 20.80 13.87 1.82
CA GLU A 118 21.93 13.06 2.31
C GLU A 118 21.51 11.64 2.75
N ASP A 119 20.25 11.47 3.15
CA ASP A 119 19.65 10.18 3.51
C ASP A 119 18.85 9.57 2.33
N ASN A 120 19.08 10.04 1.10
CA ASN A 120 18.31 9.69 -0.11
C ASN A 120 16.80 9.89 0.04
N PHE A 121 16.41 10.88 0.84
CA PHE A 121 15.01 11.15 1.23
C PHE A 121 14.31 9.99 1.97
N LEU A 122 15.05 9.03 2.50
CA LEU A 122 14.51 7.93 3.30
C LEU A 122 14.34 8.36 4.76
N LEU A 123 13.28 7.87 5.40
CA LEU A 123 13.05 8.05 6.83
C LEU A 123 14.09 7.24 7.61
N THR A 124 14.74 7.88 8.58
CA THR A 124 15.65 7.20 9.50
C THR A 124 14.91 6.74 10.77
N PRO A 125 15.43 5.72 11.48
CA PRO A 125 14.88 5.31 12.78
C PRO A 125 14.78 6.46 13.78
N GLU A 126 15.78 7.35 13.83
CA GLU A 126 15.81 8.52 14.71
C GLU A 126 14.74 9.54 14.31
N GLY A 127 14.55 9.76 13.00
CA GLY A 127 13.49 10.62 12.48
C GLY A 127 12.09 10.08 12.77
N LEU A 128 11.91 8.76 12.72
CA LEU A 128 10.67 8.12 13.13
C LEU A 128 10.44 8.28 14.63
N GLU A 129 11.42 7.92 15.47
CA GLU A 129 11.32 8.00 16.93
C GLU A 129 10.94 9.42 17.39
N GLY A 130 11.61 10.44 16.85
CA GLY A 130 11.35 11.83 17.21
C GLY A 130 9.99 12.37 16.76
N ALA A 131 9.30 11.69 15.85
CA ALA A 131 7.98 12.07 15.37
C ALA A 131 6.84 11.34 16.10
N LEU A 132 7.14 10.24 16.80
CA LEU A 132 6.12 9.42 17.44
C LEU A 132 5.65 10.03 18.77
N THR A 133 4.34 10.03 18.96
CA THR A 133 3.66 10.42 20.20
C THR A 133 2.70 9.30 20.64
N GLU A 134 2.01 9.49 21.77
CA GLU A 134 0.94 8.59 22.19
C GLU A 134 -0.25 8.54 21.22
N LYS A 135 -0.41 9.58 20.37
CA LYS A 135 -1.47 9.68 19.35
C LYS A 135 -1.09 9.07 18.00
N SER A 136 0.18 8.72 17.80
CA SER A 136 0.65 8.13 16.55
C SER A 136 -0.03 6.79 16.28
N ARG A 137 -0.80 6.75 15.18
CA ARG A 137 -1.67 5.63 14.85
C ARG A 137 -1.27 4.92 13.57
N VAL A 138 -0.85 5.68 12.55
CA VAL A 138 -0.41 5.14 11.27
C VAL A 138 0.93 5.75 10.88
N LEU A 139 1.87 4.93 10.43
CA LEU A 139 3.04 5.33 9.63
C LEU A 139 2.79 4.93 8.18
N ILE A 140 3.01 5.83 7.23
CA ILE A 140 2.96 5.51 5.80
C ILE A 140 4.39 5.46 5.25
N LEU A 141 4.76 4.34 4.65
CA LEU A 141 6.01 4.17 3.91
C LEU A 141 5.68 3.86 2.45
N CYS A 142 6.32 4.54 1.51
CA CYS A 142 6.19 4.28 0.08
C CYS A 142 7.56 3.89 -0.48
N SER A 143 7.67 2.68 -1.04
CA SER A 143 8.94 2.13 -1.50
C SER A 143 8.71 1.12 -2.64
N PRO A 144 9.21 1.37 -3.87
CA PRO A 144 9.86 2.61 -4.32
C PRO A 144 8.98 3.85 -4.19
N SER A 145 9.60 4.98 -3.85
CA SER A 145 8.89 6.21 -3.49
C SER A 145 8.41 7.01 -4.72
N ASN A 146 7.19 7.53 -4.62
CA ASN A 146 6.76 8.72 -5.37
C ASN A 146 6.76 9.91 -4.40
N PRO A 147 7.54 10.98 -4.63
CA PRO A 147 8.15 11.38 -5.91
C PRO A 147 9.63 11.06 -6.11
N THR A 148 10.32 10.51 -5.11
CA THR A 148 11.80 10.54 -5.11
C THR A 148 12.45 9.38 -5.85
N GLY A 149 11.72 8.30 -6.14
CA GLY A 149 12.26 7.03 -6.64
C GLY A 149 13.10 6.27 -5.62
N ALA A 150 13.24 6.78 -4.39
CA ALA A 150 14.06 6.16 -3.36
C ALA A 150 13.48 4.81 -2.92
N VAL A 151 14.37 3.86 -2.59
CA VAL A 151 14.02 2.50 -2.21
C VAL A 151 14.69 2.16 -0.89
N TYR A 152 13.92 1.64 0.05
CA TYR A 152 14.48 1.14 1.30
C TYR A 152 15.10 -0.24 1.08
N THR A 153 16.31 -0.43 1.61
CA THR A 153 16.89 -1.76 1.78
C THR A 153 16.17 -2.53 2.89
N LYS A 154 16.30 -3.86 2.87
CA LYS A 154 15.79 -4.72 3.95
C LYS A 154 16.28 -4.29 5.33
N ALA A 155 17.55 -3.92 5.44
CA ALA A 155 18.16 -3.49 6.70
C ALA A 155 17.54 -2.19 7.24
N GLN A 156 17.26 -1.23 6.36
CA GLN A 156 16.58 0.02 6.72
C GLN A 156 15.13 -0.24 7.15
N LEU A 157 14.39 -1.06 6.41
CA LEU A 157 13.02 -1.46 6.79
C LEU A 157 13.00 -2.17 8.15
N ALA A 158 13.95 -3.09 8.39
CA ALA A 158 14.07 -3.76 9.67
C ALA A 158 14.39 -2.77 10.82
N ALA A 159 15.21 -1.75 10.57
CA ALA A 159 15.49 -0.72 11.58
C ALA A 159 14.23 0.10 11.93
N LEU A 160 13.45 0.51 10.93
CA LEU A 160 12.16 1.18 11.13
C LEU A 160 11.14 0.27 11.82
N ALA A 161 11.09 -1.01 11.44
CA ALA A 161 10.20 -1.99 12.06
C ALA A 161 10.50 -2.19 13.54
N ARG A 162 11.77 -2.20 13.96
CA ARG A 162 12.13 -2.24 15.38
C ARG A 162 11.59 -1.05 16.16
N VAL A 163 11.65 0.15 15.58
CA VAL A 163 11.03 1.34 16.17
C VAL A 163 9.52 1.16 16.25
N ALA A 164 8.85 0.87 15.13
CA ALA A 164 7.40 0.70 15.08
C ALA A 164 6.89 -0.37 16.06
N CYS A 165 7.59 -1.49 16.20
CA CYS A 165 7.21 -2.59 17.08
C CYS A 165 7.18 -2.21 18.57
N ARG A 166 7.91 -1.18 19.00
CA ARG A 166 7.86 -0.66 20.37
C ARG A 166 6.58 0.13 20.67
N HIS A 167 5.83 0.54 19.64
CA HIS A 167 4.60 1.31 19.77
C HIS A 167 3.39 0.43 19.43
N PRO A 168 2.70 -0.18 20.41
CA PRO A 168 1.66 -1.19 20.15
C PRO A 168 0.45 -0.65 19.37
N ARG A 169 0.19 0.66 19.40
CA ARG A 169 -0.88 1.31 18.63
C ARG A 169 -0.52 1.57 17.16
N LEU A 170 0.77 1.59 16.82
CA LEU A 170 1.23 2.04 15.51
C LEU A 170 1.04 0.95 14.46
N LEU A 171 0.17 1.23 13.48
CA LEU A 171 0.00 0.49 12.24
C LEU A 171 0.96 1.06 11.18
N VAL A 172 1.44 0.21 10.27
CA VAL A 172 2.25 0.63 9.12
C VAL A 172 1.47 0.36 7.84
N ILE A 173 1.28 1.39 7.01
CA ILE A 173 0.85 1.23 5.62
C ILE A 173 2.12 1.19 4.77
N SER A 174 2.38 0.05 4.13
CA SER A 174 3.48 -0.13 3.18
C SER A 174 2.91 -0.03 1.76
N ASP A 175 3.03 1.16 1.14
CA ASP A 175 2.64 1.39 -0.26
C ASP A 175 3.75 0.91 -1.20
N GLU A 176 3.54 -0.27 -1.77
CA GLU A 176 4.48 -1.02 -2.60
C GLU A 176 4.05 -1.04 -4.07
N ILE A 177 3.19 -0.10 -4.50
CA ILE A 177 2.63 -0.04 -5.86
C ILE A 177 3.68 0.03 -6.98
N TYR A 178 4.90 0.44 -6.66
CA TYR A 178 6.02 0.55 -7.60
C TYR A 178 7.02 -0.62 -7.51
N GLU A 179 6.71 -1.72 -6.80
CA GLU A 179 7.69 -2.80 -6.52
C GLU A 179 8.41 -3.36 -7.77
N HIS A 180 7.73 -3.39 -8.93
CA HIS A 180 8.29 -3.90 -10.19
C HIS A 180 8.95 -2.82 -11.05
N ILE A 181 8.91 -1.55 -10.62
CA ILE A 181 9.57 -0.42 -11.27
C ILE A 181 10.76 -0.02 -10.39
N TYR A 182 11.76 -0.89 -10.38
CA TYR A 182 12.98 -0.75 -9.61
C TYR A 182 14.20 -0.95 -10.52
N TYR A 183 15.18 -0.07 -10.40
CA TYR A 183 16.36 -0.02 -11.26
C TYR A 183 17.65 -0.33 -10.47
N GLY A 184 17.59 -1.30 -9.55
CA GLY A 184 18.75 -1.71 -8.75
C GLY A 184 19.75 -2.59 -9.48
N GLY A 185 20.97 -2.62 -8.91
CA GLY A 185 22.05 -3.53 -9.27
C GLY A 185 21.96 -4.86 -8.50
N GLU A 186 23.06 -5.28 -7.87
CA GLU A 186 23.21 -6.61 -7.23
C GLU A 186 22.31 -6.88 -5.99
N ASP A 187 21.60 -5.87 -5.49
CA ASP A 187 20.70 -6.03 -4.35
C ASP A 187 19.42 -6.79 -4.74
N PRO A 188 19.01 -7.81 -3.96
CA PRO A 188 17.78 -8.54 -4.24
C PRO A 188 16.57 -7.60 -4.21
N PHE A 189 15.54 -7.99 -4.97
CA PHE A 189 14.21 -7.39 -5.11
C PHE A 189 13.76 -6.54 -3.89
N PRO A 190 13.13 -5.36 -4.10
CA PRO A 190 12.72 -4.48 -3.00
C PRO A 190 11.96 -5.27 -1.94
N SER A 191 12.47 -5.20 -0.71
CA SER A 191 11.90 -5.96 0.41
C SER A 191 10.59 -5.31 0.85
N SER A 192 9.60 -6.14 1.20
CA SER A 192 8.38 -5.65 1.85
C SER A 192 8.63 -5.37 3.33
N PHE A 193 7.97 -4.35 3.88
CA PHE A 193 8.06 -4.06 5.32
C PHE A 193 7.53 -5.23 6.16
N ALA A 194 6.47 -5.90 5.71
CA ALA A 194 5.87 -7.03 6.43
C ALA A 194 6.81 -8.24 6.55
N SER A 195 7.74 -8.41 5.61
CA SER A 195 8.70 -9.52 5.56
C SER A 195 10.16 -9.08 5.84
N CYS A 196 10.35 -7.92 6.49
CA CYS A 196 11.68 -7.39 6.79
C CYS A 196 12.50 -8.23 7.80
N GLY A 197 11.89 -9.24 8.43
CA GLY A 197 12.55 -10.17 9.35
C GLY A 197 12.51 -9.74 10.82
N VAL A 198 11.73 -8.72 11.17
CA VAL A 198 11.51 -8.29 12.55
C VAL A 198 10.20 -8.90 13.09
N PRO A 199 10.24 -9.68 14.19
CA PRO A 199 9.03 -10.19 14.82
C PRO A 199 8.05 -9.06 15.19
N GLY A 200 6.75 -9.25 14.91
CA GLY A 200 5.73 -8.24 15.16
C GLY A 200 5.53 -7.22 14.04
N ALA A 201 6.36 -7.25 12.98
CA ALA A 201 6.23 -6.33 11.85
C ALA A 201 5.04 -6.69 10.95
N ALA A 202 4.87 -7.97 10.60
CA ALA A 202 3.78 -8.42 9.74
C ALA A 202 2.39 -8.15 10.38
N GLU A 203 2.27 -8.37 11.68
CA GLU A 203 1.05 -8.27 12.47
C GLU A 203 0.51 -6.83 12.61
N ARG A 204 1.29 -5.83 12.19
CA ARG A 204 0.91 -4.42 12.19
C ARG A 204 1.03 -3.75 10.83
N THR A 205 1.29 -4.52 9.77
CA THR A 205 1.53 -3.96 8.44
C THR A 205 0.37 -4.24 7.51
N VAL A 206 -0.19 -3.17 6.94
CA VAL A 206 -1.07 -3.27 5.79
C VAL A 206 -0.23 -2.98 4.55
N THR A 207 0.02 -4.03 3.78
CA THR A 207 0.71 -3.95 2.49
C THR A 207 -0.31 -3.52 1.44
N VAL A 208 -0.06 -2.41 0.77
CA VAL A 208 -0.91 -1.88 -0.30
C VAL A 208 -0.18 -1.97 -1.62
N ASN A 209 -0.86 -2.49 -2.64
CA ASN A 209 -0.31 -2.61 -3.98
C ASN A 209 -1.47 -2.72 -5.01
N GLY A 210 -1.18 -2.99 -6.28
CA GLY A 210 -2.16 -3.06 -7.34
C GLY A 210 -1.54 -3.13 -8.73
N PHE A 211 -2.39 -2.95 -9.74
CA PHE A 211 -2.03 -3.29 -11.11
C PHE A 211 -1.69 -2.07 -11.97
N SER A 212 -1.96 -0.87 -11.45
CA SER A 212 -1.88 0.37 -12.25
C SER A 212 -0.50 0.65 -12.82
N LYS A 213 0.58 0.33 -12.09
CA LYS A 213 1.96 0.68 -12.50
C LYS A 213 2.63 -0.49 -13.18
N SER A 214 2.70 -1.63 -12.51
CA SER A 214 3.38 -2.85 -12.99
C SER A 214 2.81 -3.43 -14.27
N PHE A 215 1.51 -3.20 -14.56
CA PHE A 215 0.83 -3.78 -15.73
C PHE A 215 0.19 -2.73 -16.64
N ALA A 216 0.52 -1.43 -16.48
CA ALA A 216 -0.11 -0.36 -17.26
C ALA A 216 -1.66 -0.44 -17.25
N MET A 217 -2.22 -0.62 -16.06
CA MET A 217 -3.67 -0.77 -15.83
C MET A 217 -4.26 0.40 -15.01
N THR A 218 -3.76 1.61 -15.24
CA THR A 218 -4.20 2.85 -14.56
C THR A 218 -5.72 3.02 -14.63
N GLY A 219 -6.31 2.86 -15.83
CA GLY A 219 -7.74 3.01 -16.10
C GLY A 219 -8.64 1.87 -15.62
N TRP A 220 -8.08 0.68 -15.32
CA TRP A 220 -8.87 -0.48 -14.87
C TRP A 220 -9.27 -0.39 -13.40
N ARG A 221 -8.58 0.44 -12.62
CA ARG A 221 -8.87 0.69 -11.21
C ARG A 221 -8.86 -0.58 -10.35
N VAL A 222 -7.81 -1.40 -10.43
CA VAL A 222 -7.65 -2.58 -9.55
C VAL A 222 -6.45 -2.41 -8.64
N GLY A 223 -6.69 -2.49 -7.33
CA GLY A 223 -5.67 -2.50 -6.29
C GLY A 223 -6.12 -3.36 -5.10
N TYR A 224 -5.28 -3.47 -4.08
CA TYR A 224 -5.60 -4.26 -2.90
C TYR A 224 -4.86 -3.77 -1.66
N LEU A 225 -5.43 -4.09 -0.50
CA LEU A 225 -4.74 -4.12 0.78
C LEU A 225 -4.63 -5.56 1.26
N ALA A 226 -3.51 -5.89 1.89
CA ALA A 226 -3.24 -7.18 2.52
C ALA A 226 -2.59 -6.98 3.88
N GLY A 227 -3.18 -7.50 4.96
CA GLY A 227 -2.66 -7.27 6.32
C GLY A 227 -3.52 -7.87 7.42
N PRO A 228 -3.40 -7.38 8.67
CA PRO A 228 -4.09 -7.93 9.83
C PRO A 228 -5.60 -8.02 9.61
N ALA A 229 -6.16 -9.21 9.85
CA ALA A 229 -7.58 -9.49 9.63
C ALA A 229 -8.54 -8.47 10.27
N PRO A 230 -8.31 -7.94 11.49
CA PRO A 230 -9.18 -6.91 12.06
C PRO A 230 -9.23 -5.62 11.20
N ILE A 231 -8.10 -5.20 10.65
CA ILE A 231 -8.03 -4.00 9.79
C ILE A 231 -8.64 -4.29 8.42
N ALA A 232 -8.31 -5.42 7.80
CA ALA A 232 -8.88 -5.79 6.50
C ALA A 232 -10.41 -5.91 6.56
N LYS A 233 -10.96 -6.54 7.62
CA LYS A 233 -12.41 -6.62 7.84
C LYS A 233 -13.06 -5.25 8.07
N ALA A 234 -12.38 -4.35 8.78
CA ALA A 234 -12.86 -2.98 8.98
C ALA A 234 -12.84 -2.18 7.67
N ALA A 235 -11.76 -2.26 6.89
CA ALA A 235 -11.65 -1.64 5.57
C ALA A 235 -12.73 -2.17 4.61
N ALA A 236 -12.98 -3.49 4.58
CA ALA A 236 -14.08 -4.06 3.79
C ALA A 236 -15.46 -3.50 4.21
N LYS A 237 -15.69 -3.25 5.51
CA LYS A 237 -16.93 -2.61 5.98
C LYS A 237 -17.03 -1.17 5.48
N VAL A 238 -15.93 -0.40 5.51
CA VAL A 238 -15.86 0.93 4.90
C VAL A 238 -16.22 0.83 3.42
N GLN A 239 -15.55 -0.05 2.65
CA GLN A 239 -15.80 -0.25 1.21
C GLN A 239 -17.28 -0.52 0.89
N SER A 240 -17.94 -1.34 1.71
CA SER A 240 -19.36 -1.68 1.52
C SER A 240 -20.31 -0.48 1.55
N GLN A 241 -19.90 0.61 2.22
CA GLN A 241 -20.69 1.84 2.34
C GLN A 241 -20.32 2.89 1.29
N PHE A 242 -19.20 2.73 0.58
CA PHE A 242 -18.75 3.67 -0.45
C PHE A 242 -18.95 3.15 -1.87
N THR A 243 -18.51 1.93 -2.17
CA THR A 243 -18.46 1.42 -3.55
C THR A 243 -19.12 0.05 -3.72
N SER A 244 -19.59 -0.60 -2.64
CA SER A 244 -20.10 -1.98 -2.59
C SER A 244 -19.07 -3.09 -2.88
N GLY A 245 -18.05 -2.82 -3.72
CA GLY A 245 -16.98 -3.74 -4.07
C GLY A 245 -16.02 -3.13 -5.11
N ALA A 246 -15.17 -4.00 -5.65
CA ALA A 246 -14.25 -3.74 -6.76
C ALA A 246 -14.21 -4.96 -7.69
#